data_AF-A0A9E3BFX9-F1
#
_entry.id   AF-A0A9E3BFX9-F1
#
_cell.length_a   1.000
_cell.length_b   1.000
_cell.length_c   1.000
_cell.angle_alpha   90.00
_cell.angle_beta   90.00
_cell.angle_gamma   90.00
#
_symmetry.space_group_name_H-M   'P 1'
#
loop_
_entity.id
_entity.type
_entity.pdbx_description
1 polymer ?
#
loop_
_entity_poly.entity_id
_entity_poly.type
_entity_poly.pdbx_seq_one_letter_code
_entity_poly.pdbx_strand_id
1 'polypeptide(L)'
;MARILPARAASALALLLLTGCAVPPRSSAGPFAGRWVSTFSSEFVRLELRQSGSRVTGRAELAPRGARAEYAVEGTVRESGFAATLRRGEGGEVALRAALRGDTLDVRLDGGGYSDRFVPLVRE
;
A
#
# COMPACT_ATOMS: atom_id res chain seq x y z
N MET A 1 -23.92 -12.99 65.95
CA MET A 1 -24.89 -12.84 64.84
C MET A 1 -24.11 -12.89 63.54
N ALA A 2 -24.53 -13.78 62.64
CA ALA A 2 -23.78 -14.25 61.48
C ALA A 2 -23.74 -13.25 60.32
N ARG A 3 -22.66 -13.30 59.51
CA ARG A 3 -22.65 -13.10 58.05
C ARG A 3 -21.21 -13.12 57.52
N ILE A 4 -20.77 -14.24 56.94
CA ILE A 4 -19.72 -14.22 55.91
C ILE A 4 -20.11 -15.22 54.82
N LEU A 5 -20.22 -14.70 53.60
CA LEU A 5 -20.64 -15.33 52.35
C LEU A 5 -19.55 -16.29 51.79
N PRO A 6 -19.90 -17.20 50.87
CA PRO A 6 -19.02 -18.27 50.41
C PRO A 6 -17.90 -17.76 49.50
N ALA A 7 -16.74 -18.41 49.65
CA ALA A 7 -15.54 -18.26 48.83
C ALA A 7 -15.86 -18.45 47.35
N ARG A 8 -15.77 -17.35 46.60
CA ARG A 8 -15.70 -17.34 45.14
C ARG A 8 -14.26 -17.13 44.69
N ALA A 9 -13.97 -17.76 43.56
CA ALA A 9 -12.83 -17.57 42.67
C ALA A 9 -11.54 -18.27 43.10
N ALA A 10 -11.43 -19.50 42.59
CA ALA A 10 -10.18 -20.19 42.37
C ALA A 10 -9.22 -19.34 41.51
N SER A 11 -7.97 -19.31 41.98
CA SER A 11 -6.74 -19.42 41.21
C SER A 11 -6.65 -18.74 39.83
N ALA A 12 -5.94 -17.62 39.81
CA ALA A 12 -4.98 -17.36 38.73
C ALA A 12 -3.71 -16.78 39.36
N LEU A 13 -2.82 -17.67 39.78
CA LEU A 13 -1.47 -17.35 40.20
C LEU A 13 -0.68 -16.86 38.97
N ALA A 14 -0.14 -15.66 39.10
CA ALA A 14 1.15 -15.18 38.60
C ALA A 14 1.63 -15.65 37.21
N LEU A 15 1.76 -14.70 36.27
CA LEU A 15 2.86 -14.74 35.31
C LEU A 15 3.49 -13.35 35.12
N LEU A 16 4.64 -13.21 35.76
CA LEU A 16 5.82 -12.42 35.41
C LEU A 16 5.67 -11.13 34.55
N LEU A 17 6.02 -10.03 35.21
CA LEU A 17 6.80 -8.91 34.66
C LEU A 17 7.90 -9.41 33.71
N LEU A 18 8.03 -8.80 32.52
CA LEU A 18 9.30 -8.44 31.85
C LEU A 18 9.03 -8.01 30.38
N THR A 19 9.20 -6.71 30.11
CA THR A 19 9.89 -6.19 28.91
C THR A 19 9.52 -6.79 27.55
N GLY A 20 8.23 -6.95 27.27
CA GLY A 20 7.78 -7.05 25.88
C GLY A 20 7.49 -5.65 25.37
N CYS A 21 8.42 -5.03 24.63
CA CYS A 21 8.00 -4.00 23.68
C CYS A 21 6.89 -4.65 22.86
N ALA A 22 5.64 -4.26 23.10
CA ALA A 22 4.59 -4.47 22.13
C ALA A 22 5.07 -3.70 20.90
N VAL A 23 5.80 -4.40 20.01
CA VAL A 23 6.04 -3.91 18.67
C VAL A 23 4.63 -3.65 18.18
N PRO A 24 4.20 -2.39 17.99
CA PRO A 24 2.92 -2.15 17.37
C PRO A 24 2.93 -3.00 16.10
N PRO A 25 1.87 -3.75 15.77
CA PRO A 25 1.89 -4.62 14.61
C PRO A 25 2.42 -3.76 13.47
N ARG A 26 3.67 -4.02 13.03
CA ARG A 26 4.26 -3.29 11.91
C ARG A 26 3.22 -3.46 10.85
N SER A 27 2.55 -2.36 10.50
CA SER A 27 1.40 -2.39 9.62
C SER A 27 1.73 -3.39 8.54
N SER A 28 0.97 -4.48 8.46
CA SER A 28 1.14 -5.50 7.42
C SER A 28 0.69 -4.94 6.06
N ALA A 29 0.91 -3.64 5.86
CA ALA A 29 0.92 -2.94 4.62
C ALA A 29 2.03 -3.60 3.82
N GLY A 30 1.66 -4.41 2.85
CA GLY A 30 2.62 -5.16 2.06
C GLY A 30 3.61 -4.25 1.32
N PRO A 31 4.63 -4.83 0.65
CA PRO A 31 5.78 -4.09 0.13
C PRO A 31 5.44 -2.91 -0.78
N PHE A 32 4.29 -2.94 -1.46
CA PHE A 32 3.86 -1.89 -2.38
C PHE A 32 3.03 -0.80 -1.72
N ALA A 33 2.53 -1.01 -0.50
CA ALA A 33 1.75 -0.02 0.21
C ALA A 33 2.60 1.20 0.59
N GLY A 34 2.00 2.39 0.55
CA GLY A 34 2.66 3.66 0.84
C GLY A 34 2.50 4.66 -0.30
N ARG A 35 3.15 5.81 -0.14
CA ARG A 35 3.17 6.87 -1.13
C ARG A 35 4.45 6.81 -1.94
N TRP A 36 4.31 6.83 -3.25
CA TRP A 36 5.39 6.74 -4.23
C TRP A 36 5.32 7.95 -5.15
N VAL A 37 6.46 8.57 -5.42
CA VAL A 37 6.55 9.77 -6.24
C VAL A 37 7.69 9.67 -7.24
N SER A 38 7.46 10.17 -8.45
CA SER A 38 8.47 10.25 -9.51
C SER A 38 9.65 11.12 -9.09
N THR A 39 10.87 10.63 -9.31
CA THR A 39 12.11 11.36 -9.01
C THR A 39 12.52 12.35 -10.09
N PHE A 40 12.03 12.17 -11.33
CA PHE A 40 12.42 12.97 -12.48
C PHE A 40 11.27 13.90 -12.93
N SER A 41 11.59 15.18 -13.12
CA SER A 41 10.64 16.29 -13.20
C SER A 41 9.83 16.39 -14.50
N SER A 42 10.17 15.63 -15.54
CA SER A 42 9.50 15.76 -16.84
C SER A 42 8.09 15.17 -16.84
N GLU A 43 7.79 14.23 -15.93
CA GLU A 43 6.47 13.60 -15.83
C GLU A 43 6.12 13.38 -14.37
N PHE A 44 5.00 13.97 -13.95
CA PHE A 44 4.49 13.79 -12.61
C PHE A 44 3.73 12.47 -12.52
N VAL A 45 4.26 11.54 -11.70
CA VAL A 45 3.57 10.31 -11.30
C VAL A 45 3.61 10.21 -9.79
N ARG A 46 2.44 10.15 -9.17
CA ARG A 46 2.28 9.87 -7.74
C ARG A 46 1.33 8.72 -7.56
N LEU A 47 1.70 7.74 -6.74
CA LEU A 47 0.85 6.63 -6.34
C LEU A 47 0.67 6.64 -4.82
N GLU A 48 -0.55 6.54 -4.34
CA GLU A 48 -0.85 6.26 -2.94
C GLU A 48 -1.51 4.88 -2.87
N LEU A 49 -0.75 3.89 -2.43
CA LEU A 49 -1.13 2.49 -2.51
C LEU A 49 -1.43 1.92 -1.12
N ARG A 50 -2.44 1.07 -1.07
CA ARG A 50 -2.80 0.22 0.06
C ARG A 50 -2.72 -1.22 -0.42
N GLN A 51 -2.14 -2.08 0.40
CA GLN A 51 -2.02 -3.50 0.10
C GLN A 51 -2.66 -4.32 1.21
N SER A 52 -3.51 -5.27 0.82
CA SER A 52 -4.10 -6.28 1.70
C SER A 52 -3.95 -7.65 1.04
N GLY A 53 -3.06 -8.48 1.59
CA GLY A 53 -2.65 -9.74 0.96
C GLY A 53 -2.07 -9.50 -0.44
N SER A 54 -2.65 -10.16 -1.44
CA SER A 54 -2.28 -9.99 -2.85
C SER A 54 -2.97 -8.81 -3.52
N ARG A 55 -3.97 -8.17 -2.91
CA ARG A 55 -4.70 -7.05 -3.53
C ARG A 55 -3.99 -5.73 -3.27
N VAL A 56 -3.83 -4.92 -4.32
CA VAL A 56 -3.34 -3.55 -4.25
C VAL A 56 -4.45 -2.61 -4.71
N THR A 57 -4.80 -1.64 -3.89
CA THR A 57 -5.74 -0.57 -4.23
C THR A 57 -5.13 0.77 -3.94
N GLY A 58 -5.69 1.85 -4.47
CA GLY A 58 -5.14 3.17 -4.21
C GLY A 58 -5.61 4.26 -5.15
N ARG A 59 -4.84 5.33 -5.17
CA ARG A 59 -5.01 6.45 -6.09
C ARG A 59 -3.71 6.71 -6.82
N ALA A 60 -3.82 7.14 -8.06
CA ALA A 60 -2.71 7.61 -8.86
C ALA A 60 -3.01 9.01 -9.39
N GLU A 61 -2.03 9.90 -9.35
CA GLU A 61 -2.08 11.19 -10.02
C GLU A 61 -1.00 11.14 -11.12
N LEU A 62 -1.45 11.22 -12.38
CA LEU A 62 -0.61 11.10 -13.55
C LEU A 62 -0.73 12.35 -14.42
N ALA A 63 0.31 12.69 -15.18
CA ALA A 63 0.29 13.82 -16.12
C ALA A 63 0.62 13.41 -17.57
N PRO A 64 -0.21 12.59 -18.26
CA PRO A 64 0.13 11.97 -19.56
C PRO A 64 0.43 12.97 -20.70
N ARG A 65 0.05 14.24 -20.55
CA ARG A 65 0.31 15.33 -21.51
C ARG A 65 0.51 16.67 -20.81
N GLY A 66 1.11 16.66 -19.62
CA GLY A 66 1.28 17.85 -18.78
C GLY A 66 0.04 18.27 -17.98
N ALA A 67 -1.15 17.73 -18.28
CA ALA A 67 -2.34 17.90 -17.46
C ALA A 67 -2.47 16.77 -16.44
N ARG A 68 -2.56 17.13 -15.15
CA ARG A 68 -2.72 16.18 -14.04
C ARG A 68 -4.13 15.60 -14.04
N ALA A 69 -4.23 14.29 -13.85
CA ALA A 69 -5.47 13.56 -13.70
C ALA A 69 -5.36 12.52 -12.58
N GLU A 70 -6.45 12.36 -11.83
CA GLU A 70 -6.57 11.33 -10.79
C GLU A 70 -7.18 10.05 -11.37
N TYR A 71 -6.64 8.91 -10.94
CA TYR A 71 -7.05 7.58 -11.32
C TYR A 71 -7.22 6.72 -10.06
N ALA A 72 -8.23 5.86 -10.07
CA ALA A 72 -8.34 4.79 -9.09
C ALA A 72 -7.40 3.64 -9.49
N VAL A 73 -6.60 3.14 -8.52
CA VAL A 73 -5.72 2.00 -8.71
C VAL A 73 -6.43 0.75 -8.21
N GLU A 74 -6.52 -0.27 -9.04
CA GLU A 74 -6.93 -1.61 -8.63
C GLU A 74 -6.03 -2.65 -9.29
N GLY A 75 -5.39 -3.50 -8.47
CA GLY A 75 -4.44 -4.47 -8.97
C GLY A 75 -4.17 -5.63 -8.03
N THR A 76 -3.24 -6.47 -8.46
CA THR A 76 -2.86 -7.69 -7.76
C THR A 76 -1.34 -7.87 -7.81
N VAL A 77 -0.76 -8.20 -6.67
CA VAL A 77 0.63 -8.65 -6.53
C VAL A 77 0.80 -9.99 -7.26
N ARG A 78 1.88 -10.10 -8.02
CA ARG A 78 2.36 -11.32 -8.65
C ARG A 78 3.80 -11.58 -8.20
N GLU A 79 4.33 -12.76 -8.49
CA GLU A 79 5.62 -13.23 -7.93
C GLU A 79 6.77 -12.20 -7.99
N SER A 80 6.87 -11.43 -9.07
CA SER A 80 7.96 -10.46 -9.30
C SER A 80 7.55 -8.98 -9.21
N GLY A 81 6.31 -8.65 -8.82
CA GLY A 81 5.81 -7.28 -8.87
C GLY A 81 4.31 -7.14 -8.58
N PHE A 82 3.68 -6.07 -9.05
CA PHE A 82 2.21 -5.99 -9.12
C PHE A 82 1.76 -5.45 -10.48
N ALA A 83 0.62 -5.96 -10.93
CA ALA A 83 -0.08 -5.45 -12.10
C ALA A 83 -1.38 -4.80 -11.63
N ALA A 84 -1.65 -3.61 -12.11
CA ALA A 84 -2.86 -2.87 -11.80
C ALA A 84 -3.44 -2.22 -13.04
N THR A 85 -4.71 -1.88 -12.90
CA THR A 85 -5.47 -1.08 -13.83
C THR A 85 -5.76 0.25 -13.15
N LEU A 86 -5.39 1.34 -13.81
CA LEU A 86 -5.71 2.69 -13.39
C LEU A 86 -6.94 3.14 -14.17
N ARG A 87 -8.03 3.46 -13.47
CA ARG A 87 -9.28 3.88 -14.12
C ARG A 87 -9.62 5.32 -13.77
N ARG A 88 -9.97 6.08 -14.80
CA ARG A 88 -10.55 7.42 -14.70
C ARG A 88 -12.03 7.37 -15.02
N GLY A 89 -12.86 8.04 -14.22
CA GLY A 89 -14.33 7.95 -14.29
C GLY A 89 -14.92 8.12 -15.70
N GLU A 90 -14.41 9.08 -16.49
CA GLU A 90 -14.96 9.40 -17.83
C GLU A 90 -14.01 9.15 -19.01
N GLY A 91 -12.92 8.39 -18.83
CA GLY A 91 -12.15 7.97 -20.00
C GLY A 91 -10.66 7.86 -19.75
N GLY A 92 -10.19 6.62 -19.90
CA GLY A 92 -8.79 6.25 -19.84
C GLY A 92 -8.59 5.13 -18.84
N GLU A 93 -8.39 3.93 -19.37
CA GLU A 93 -7.73 2.86 -18.65
C GLU A 93 -6.22 2.98 -18.94
N VAL A 94 -5.40 2.98 -17.89
CA VAL A 94 -3.94 2.88 -17.99
C VAL A 94 -3.53 1.59 -17.30
N ALA A 95 -2.91 0.70 -18.05
CA ALA A 95 -2.27 -0.47 -17.48
C ALA A 95 -1.01 -0.03 -16.73
N LEU A 96 -0.88 -0.46 -15.49
CA LEU A 96 0.28 -0.25 -14.64
C LEU A 96 0.92 -1.59 -14.34
N ARG A 97 2.22 -1.69 -14.56
CA ARG A 97 3.04 -2.80 -14.04
C ARG A 97 4.14 -2.20 -13.19
N ALA A 98 4.36 -2.74 -12.00
CA ALA A 98 5.41 -2.25 -11.14
C ALA A 98 6.21 -3.38 -10.51
N ALA A 99 7.51 -3.15 -10.31
CA ALA A 99 8.40 -4.05 -9.60
C ALA A 99 9.14 -3.27 -8.51
N LEU A 100 9.27 -3.86 -7.32
CA LEU A 100 10.03 -3.26 -6.24
C LEU A 100 11.51 -3.65 -6.39
N ARG A 101 12.41 -2.67 -6.44
CA ARG A 101 13.86 -2.85 -6.45
C ARG A 101 14.49 -2.01 -5.34
N GLY A 102 14.74 -2.64 -4.20
CA GLY A 102 15.16 -1.92 -2.99
C GLY A 102 14.09 -0.91 -2.57
N ASP A 103 14.46 0.37 -2.50
CA ASP A 103 13.56 1.48 -2.15
C ASP A 103 12.92 2.17 -3.36
N THR A 104 13.13 1.64 -4.57
CA THR A 104 12.57 2.18 -5.81
C THR A 104 11.44 1.28 -6.32
N LEU A 105 10.33 1.88 -6.71
CA LEU A 105 9.24 1.23 -7.42
C LEU A 105 9.37 1.55 -8.91
N ASP A 106 9.82 0.56 -9.67
CA ASP A 106 9.97 0.64 -11.13
C ASP A 106 8.59 0.47 -11.77
N VAL A 107 8.00 1.55 -12.30
CA VAL A 107 6.65 1.54 -12.88
C VAL A 107 6.72 1.60 -14.41
N ARG A 108 5.86 0.82 -15.06
CA ARG A 108 5.54 0.89 -16.49
C ARG A 108 4.08 1.25 -16.68
N LEU A 109 3.81 2.26 -17.51
CA LEU A 109 2.47 2.76 -17.84
C LEU A 109 2.17 2.56 -19.33
N ASP A 110 1.01 2.00 -19.65
CA ASP A 110 0.55 1.80 -21.03
C ASP A 110 -0.93 2.16 -21.15
N GLY A 111 -1.30 2.95 -22.16
CA GLY A 111 -2.65 3.48 -22.34
C GLY A 111 -2.84 4.88 -21.75
N GLY A 112 -4.01 5.48 -21.97
CA GLY A 112 -4.37 6.82 -21.48
C GLY A 112 -3.41 7.96 -21.86
N GLY A 113 -2.65 7.79 -22.95
CA GLY A 113 -1.64 8.74 -23.42
C GLY A 113 -0.19 8.31 -23.19
N TYR A 114 0.04 7.23 -22.45
CA TYR A 114 1.36 6.58 -22.30
C TYR A 114 1.58 5.49 -23.35
N SER A 115 2.83 5.23 -23.72
CA SER A 115 3.25 4.16 -24.63
C SER A 115 4.44 3.41 -24.04
N ASP A 116 4.16 2.33 -23.29
CA ASP A 116 5.11 1.56 -22.45
C ASP A 116 6.12 2.45 -21.70
N ARG A 117 5.62 3.44 -20.98
CA ARG A 117 6.47 4.45 -20.34
C ARG A 117 7.04 3.94 -19.03
N PHE A 118 8.37 3.92 -18.90
CA PHE A 118 9.07 3.62 -17.65
C PHE A 118 9.23 4.86 -16.76
N VAL A 119 8.84 4.73 -15.49
CA VAL A 119 8.96 5.79 -14.48
C VAL A 119 9.42 5.19 -13.14
N PRO A 120 10.63 5.49 -12.67
CA PRO A 120 11.07 5.08 -11.35
C PRO A 120 10.44 6.00 -10.29
N LEU A 121 9.85 5.40 -9.26
CA LEU A 121 9.27 6.12 -8.13
C LEU A 121 10.04 5.82 -6.85
N VAL A 122 10.17 6.81 -5.98
CA VAL A 122 10.70 6.63 -4.63
C VAL A 122 9.59 6.79 -3.60
N ARG A 123 9.77 6.15 -2.45
CA ARG A 123 8.86 6.28 -1.32
C ARG A 123 8.99 7.67 -0.68
N GLU A 124 7.87 8.35 -0.47
CA GLU A 124 7.77 9.64 0.23
C GLU A 124 7.36 9.45 1.70
#